data_AF-A0A525J7D7-F1
#
_entry.id   AF-A0A525J7D7-F1
#
_cell.length_a   1.000
_cell.length_b   1.000
_cell.length_c   1.000
_cell.angle_alpha   90.00
_cell.angle_beta   90.00
_cell.angle_gamma   90.00
#
_symmetry.space_group_name_H-M   'P 1'
#
loop_
_entity.id
_entity.type
_entity.pdbx_description
1 polymer ?
#
loop_
_entity_poly.entity_id
_entity_poly.type
_entity_poly.pdbx_seq_one_letter_code
_entity_poly.pdbx_strand_id
1 'polypeptide(L)' 'MSGQGPSWAEAFLEMMSVERAAAKNTLTAYARDLTDASGFLAGRGRDLADASAEDVEAYFVGL' A
#
# COMPACT_ATOMS: atom_id res chain seq x y z
N MET A 1 21.85 2.59 13.72
CA MET A 1 21.42 2.34 12.32
C MET A 1 20.18 1.49 12.40
N SER A 2 18.99 2.09 12.45
CA SER A 2 17.75 1.32 12.55
C SER A 2 17.48 0.72 11.19
N GLY A 3 17.78 -0.56 11.02
CA GLY A 3 17.36 -1.35 9.87
C GLY A 3 15.86 -1.56 9.95
N GLN A 4 15.09 -0.58 9.48
CA GLN A 4 13.69 -0.84 9.14
C GLN A 4 13.72 -1.64 7.84
N GLY A 5 13.18 -2.85 7.90
CA GLY A 5 12.89 -3.63 6.70
C GLY A 5 11.91 -2.88 5.79
N PRO A 6 11.64 -3.43 4.60
CA PRO A 6 10.72 -2.80 3.66
C PRO A 6 9.36 -2.55 4.32
N SER A 7 8.76 -1.41 3.98
CA SER A 7 7.36 -1.15 4.32
C SER A 7 6.45 -2.24 3.76
N TRP A 8 5.24 -2.38 4.30
CA TRP A 8 4.27 -3.36 3.81
C TRP A 8 4.02 -3.22 2.29
N ALA A 9 3.94 -1.99 1.79
CA ALA A 9 3.74 -1.72 0.36
C ALA A 9 4.95 -2.14 -0.49
N GLU A 10 6.17 -1.88 -0.02
CA GLU A 10 7.40 -2.29 -0.72
C GLU A 10 7.49 -3.83 -0.78
N ALA A 11 7.26 -4.52 0.34
CA ALA A 11 7.27 -5.97 0.40
C ALA A 11 6.21 -6.60 -0.51
N PHE A 12 5.00 -6.02 -0.55
CA PHE A 12 3.95 -6.45 -1.45
C PHE A 12 4.33 -6.29 -2.93
N LEU A 13 4.88 -5.13 -3.31
CA LEU A 13 5.28 -4.87 -4.70
C LEU A 13 6.46 -5.76 -5.14
N GLU A 14 7.41 -6.03 -4.24
CA GLU A 14 8.50 -6.98 -4.47
C GLU A 14 7.95 -8.38 -4.76
N MET A 15 7.05 -8.89 -3.90
CA MET A 15 6.36 -10.17 -4.11
C MET A 15 5.59 -10.19 -5.44
N MET A 16 4.84 -9.14 -5.78
CA MET A 16 4.11 -9.05 -7.04
C MET A 16 5.05 -9.08 -8.27
N SER A 17 6.22 -8.45 -8.15
CA SER A 17 7.24 -8.45 -9.21
C SER A 17 7.88 -9.82 -9.37
N VAL A 18 8.26 -10.47 -8.27
CA VAL A 18 9.05 -11.72 -8.28
C VAL A 18 8.17 -12.94 -8.53
N GLU A 19 7.09 -13.09 -7.76
CA GLU A 19 6.30 -14.34 -7.74
C GLU A 19 5.24 -14.38 -8.83
N ARG A 20 4.70 -13.22 -9.21
CA ARG A 20 3.58 -13.12 -10.15
C ARG A 20 3.96 -12.53 -11.51
N ALA A 21 5.23 -12.15 -11.68
CA ALA A 21 5.73 -11.50 -12.88
C ALA A 21 4.83 -10.34 -13.34
N ALA A 22 4.30 -9.56 -12.38
CA ALA A 22 3.38 -8.47 -12.67
C ALA A 22 4.04 -7.46 -13.62
N ALA A 23 3.29 -7.00 -14.62
CA ALA A 23 3.81 -6.04 -15.59
C ALA A 23 4.20 -4.71 -14.91
N LYS A 24 5.21 -4.02 -15.46
CA LYS A 24 5.74 -2.76 -14.90
C LYS A 24 4.66 -1.69 -14.71
N ASN A 25 3.74 -1.57 -15.67
CA ASN A 25 2.60 -0.65 -15.60
C ASN A 25 1.65 -1.01 -14.44
N THR A 26 1.40 -2.29 -14.21
CA THR A 26 0.61 -2.78 -13.06
C THR A 26 1.29 -2.43 -11.74
N LEU A 27 2.59 -2.71 -11.60
CA LEU A 27 3.34 -2.37 -10.37
C LEU A 27 3.34 -0.86 -10.11
N THR A 28 3.46 -0.06 -11.18
CA THR A 28 3.43 1.41 -11.07
C THR A 28 2.05 1.92 -10.64
N ALA A 29 0.97 1.34 -11.20
CA ALA A 29 -0.39 1.65 -10.78
C ALA A 29 -0.62 1.29 -9.30
N TYR A 30 -0.25 0.08 -8.89
CA TYR A 30 -0.35 -0.35 -7.49
C TYR A 30 0.46 0.53 -6.55
N ALA A 31 1.69 0.90 -6.91
CA ALA A 31 2.50 1.79 -6.09
C ALA A 31 1.81 3.15 -5.87
N ARG A 32 1.20 3.70 -6.92
CA ARG A 32 0.44 4.96 -6.83
C ARG A 32 -0.78 4.80 -5.92
N ASP A 33 -1.57 3.76 -6.13
CA ASP A 33 -2.80 3.52 -5.37
C ASP A 33 -2.50 3.26 -3.88
N LEU A 34 -1.44 2.49 -3.59
CA LEU A 34 -0.98 2.23 -2.22
C LEU A 34 -0.41 3.49 -1.55
N THR A 35 0.27 4.36 -2.31
CA THR A 35 0.76 5.65 -1.79
C THR A 35 -0.41 6.55 -1.41
N ASP A 36 -1.43 6.63 -2.26
CA ASP A 36 -2.62 7.44 -2.02
C ASP A 36 -3.40 6.94 -0.80
N ALA A 37 -3.68 5.64 -0.75
CA ALA A 37 -4.32 5.00 0.40
C ALA A 37 -3.51 5.18 1.69
N SER A 38 -2.18 5.05 1.64
CA SER A 38 -1.32 5.30 2.81
C SER A 38 -1.43 6.73 3.32
N GLY A 39 -1.50 7.72 2.43
CA GLY A 39 -1.74 9.12 2.80
C GLY A 39 -3.11 9.34 3.47
N PHE A 40 -4.16 8.73 2.93
CA PHE A 40 -5.49 8.77 3.52
C PHE A 40 -5.53 8.15 4.93
N LEU A 41 -4.95 6.97 5.09
CA LEU A 41 -4.91 6.23 6.36
C LEU A 41 -4.08 6.97 7.43
N ALA A 42 -2.97 7.60 7.03
CA ALA A 42 -2.15 8.40 7.94
C ALA A 42 -2.96 9.55 8.57
N GLY A 43 -3.87 10.16 7.80
CA GLY A 43 -4.81 11.18 8.31
C GLY A 43 -5.79 10.66 9.39
N ARG A 44 -5.93 9.34 9.52
CA ARG A 44 -6.78 8.64 10.50
C ARG A 44 -5.97 7.96 11.60
N GLY A 45 -4.64 8.13 11.61
CA GLY A 45 -3.73 7.47 12.56
C GLY A 45 -3.57 5.97 12.31
N ARG A 46 -3.73 5.53 11.05
CA ARG A 46 -3.59 4.14 10.59
C ARG A 46 -2.50 4.03 9.53
N ASP A 47 -2.06 2.81 9.27
CA ASP A 47 -1.22 2.45 8.15
C ASP A 47 -1.80 1.24 7.37
N LEU A 48 -1.15 0.87 6.27
CA LEU A 48 -1.60 -0.23 5.41
C LEU A 48 -1.56 -1.61 6.10
N ALA A 49 -0.76 -1.77 7.15
CA ALA A 49 -0.62 -3.02 7.88
C ALA A 49 -1.67 -3.17 9.01
N ASP A 50 -2.23 -2.06 9.50
CA ASP A 50 -3.19 -2.06 10.62
C ASP A 50 -4.58 -1.48 10.31
N ALA A 51 -4.83 -1.05 9.06
CA ALA A 51 -6.13 -0.56 8.61
C ALA A 51 -7.25 -1.60 8.81
N SER A 52 -8.39 -1.16 9.35
CA SER A 52 -9.58 -2.00 9.42
C SER A 52 -10.34 -2.03 8.09
N ALA A 53 -11.35 -2.91 7.97
CA ALA A 53 -12.23 -2.90 6.81
C ALA A 53 -12.95 -1.57 6.65
N GLU A 54 -13.41 -0.97 7.75
CA GLU A 54 -14.07 0.34 7.77
C GLU A 54 -13.16 1.47 7.32
N ASP A 55 -11.86 1.40 7.64
CA ASP A 55 -10.87 2.38 7.17
C ASP A 55 -10.70 2.30 5.65
N VAL A 56 -10.66 1.08 5.09
CA VAL A 56 -10.57 0.84 3.65
C VAL A 56 -11.86 1.27 2.93
N GLU A 57 -13.03 0.97 3.49
CA GLU A 57 -14.30 1.44 2.95
C GLU A 57 -14.37 2.97 2.92
N ALA A 58 -13.92 3.64 3.99
CA ALA A 58 -13.89 5.10 4.05
C ALA A 58 -12.98 5.72 2.98
N TYR A 59 -11.88 5.06 2.62
CA TYR A 59 -11.01 5.49 1.53
C TYR A 59 -11.77 5.50 0.19
N PHE A 60 -12.51 4.42 -0.12
CA PHE A 60 -13.29 4.33 -1.36
C PHE A 60 -14.46 5.31 -1.43
N VAL A 61 -15.04 5.71 -0.30
CA VAL A 61 -16.10 6.74 -0.27
C VAL A 61 -15.55 8.12 -0.63
N GLY A 62 -14.27 8.39 -0.35
CA GLY A 62 -13.62 9.67 -0.63
C GLY A 62 -12.95 9.80 -1.99
N LEU A 63 -13.06 8.78 -2.85
CA LEU A 63 -12.29 8.60 -4.09
C LEU A 63 -12.94 9.24 -5.32
#